data_AF-A0A6S7HEH0-F1
#
_entry.id   AF-A0A6S7HEH0-F1
#
_cell.length_a   1.000
_cell.length_b   1.000
_cell.length_c   1.000
_cell.angle_alpha   90.00
_cell.angle_beta   90.00
_cell.angle_gamma   90.00
#
_symmetry.space_group_name_H-M   'P 1'
#
loop_
_entity.id
_entity.type
_entity.pdbx_description
1 polymer ?
#
loop_
_entity_poly.entity_id
_entity_poly.type
_entity_poly.pdbx_seq_one_letter_code
_entity_poly.pdbx_strand_id
1 'polypeptide(L)'
;VKQDLHAYDSVVFAEEECKHALGEDPTNITIEQYETYFNLVKASLIKKRGKPKDERIRELLQVYYNLQQNKAEPVSTFAHRFCDIQHEHEKCIPGIHNTGKNDDIELRHAFLIKLRPEIGKALMSRDAKYSSLSEVIEAANRFEQSFPHYLSFQQTMLTHFVKTKQC
;
A
#
# COMPACT_ATOMS: atom_id res chain seq x y z
N VAL A 1 28.73 -9.02 15.50
CA VAL A 1 30.08 -9.38 14.97
C VAL A 1 30.02 -10.07 13.60
N LYS A 2 29.47 -11.29 13.42
CA LYS A 2 29.41 -11.94 12.08
C LYS A 2 28.43 -11.29 11.10
N GLN A 3 27.30 -10.75 11.58
CA GLN A 3 26.35 -10.01 10.73
C GLN A 3 26.91 -8.68 10.23
N ASP A 4 27.77 -8.04 11.03
CA ASP A 4 28.41 -6.76 10.70
C ASP A 4 29.49 -6.93 9.62
N LEU A 5 30.25 -8.03 9.67
CA LEU A 5 31.24 -8.39 8.63
C LEU A 5 30.58 -8.58 7.26
N HIS A 6 29.49 -9.36 7.19
CA HIS A 6 28.76 -9.52 5.93
C HIS A 6 28.11 -8.23 5.42
N ALA A 7 27.73 -7.31 6.31
CA ALA A 7 27.22 -5.99 5.94
C ALA A 7 28.30 -5.13 5.34
N TYR A 8 29.48 -5.10 5.97
CA TYR A 8 30.66 -4.41 5.47
C TYR A 8 31.09 -4.93 4.09
N ASP A 9 31.22 -6.26 3.91
CA ASP A 9 31.60 -6.86 2.62
C ASP A 9 30.61 -6.52 1.50
N SER A 10 29.31 -6.40 1.83
CA SER A 10 28.28 -6.02 0.85
C SER A 10 28.44 -4.57 0.39
N VAL A 11 28.85 -3.67 1.29
CA VAL A 11 29.11 -2.26 0.97
C VAL A 11 30.36 -2.18 0.11
N VAL A 12 31.47 -2.77 0.54
CA VAL A 12 32.74 -2.75 -0.21
C VAL A 12 32.54 -3.26 -1.64
N PHE A 13 31.83 -4.38 -1.81
CA PHE A 13 31.53 -4.91 -3.14
C PHE A 13 30.67 -3.95 -3.98
N ALA A 14 29.64 -3.34 -3.38
CA ALA A 14 28.79 -2.37 -4.09
C ALA A 14 29.57 -1.11 -4.49
N GLU A 15 30.48 -0.64 -3.63
CA GLU A 15 31.38 0.47 -3.93
C GLU A 15 32.34 0.13 -5.07
N GLU A 16 32.92 -1.07 -5.09
CA GLU A 16 33.78 -1.55 -6.19
C GLU A 16 33.05 -1.60 -7.54
N GLU A 17 31.81 -2.11 -7.56
CA GLU A 17 30.99 -2.14 -8.78
C GLU A 17 30.68 -0.73 -9.30
N CYS A 18 30.42 0.23 -8.41
CA CYS A 18 29.95 1.57 -8.77
C CYS A 18 31.06 2.61 -8.92
N LYS A 19 32.31 2.29 -8.56
CA LYS A 19 33.45 3.23 -8.54
C LYS A 19 33.70 3.95 -9.87
N HIS A 20 33.35 3.30 -10.99
CA HIS A 20 33.44 3.88 -12.33
C HIS A 20 32.64 5.20 -12.48
N ALA A 21 31.60 5.41 -11.67
CA ALA A 21 30.78 6.62 -11.70
C ALA A 21 31.50 7.87 -11.14
N LEU A 22 32.58 7.70 -10.39
CA LEU A 22 33.39 8.81 -9.86
C LEU A 22 34.40 9.37 -10.87
N GLY A 23 34.48 8.78 -12.08
CA GLY A 23 35.44 9.17 -13.10
C GLY A 23 36.86 8.66 -12.83
N GLU A 24 37.79 9.03 -13.72
CA GLU A 24 39.18 8.57 -13.66
C GLU A 24 40.08 9.42 -12.73
N ASP A 25 39.66 10.66 -12.42
CA ASP A 25 40.41 11.58 -11.56
C ASP A 25 39.78 11.65 -10.15
N PRO A 26 40.34 10.93 -9.16
CA PRO A 26 39.81 10.91 -7.79
C PRO A 26 40.01 12.23 -7.03
N THR A 27 40.80 13.16 -7.56
CA THR A 27 41.10 14.45 -6.93
C THR A 27 40.11 15.56 -7.31
N ASN A 28 39.26 15.35 -8.31
CA ASN A 28 38.38 16.39 -8.85
C ASN A 28 36.95 15.87 -9.13
N ILE A 29 36.38 15.19 -8.14
CA ILE A 29 35.01 14.63 -8.20
C ILE A 29 33.99 15.75 -8.05
N THR A 30 33.06 15.86 -9.00
CA THR A 30 31.95 16.82 -8.92
C THR A 30 30.84 16.32 -7.98
N ILE A 31 30.01 17.24 -7.48
CA ILE A 31 28.85 16.89 -6.66
C ILE A 31 27.91 15.94 -7.43
N GLU A 32 27.67 16.20 -8.71
CA GLU A 32 26.81 15.38 -9.57
C GLU A 32 27.36 13.95 -9.76
N GLN A 33 28.69 13.81 -9.92
CA GLN A 33 29.35 12.50 -9.99
C GLN A 33 29.21 11.76 -8.65
N TYR A 34 29.36 12.47 -7.54
CA TYR A 34 29.20 11.89 -6.21
C TYR A 34 27.75 11.46 -5.93
N GLU A 35 26.76 12.27 -6.29
CA GLU A 35 25.34 11.93 -6.18
C GLU A 35 24.99 10.72 -7.05
N THR A 36 25.52 10.67 -8.27
CA THR A 36 25.32 9.52 -9.18
C THR A 36 25.92 8.25 -8.59
N TYR A 37 27.17 8.30 -8.13
CA TYR A 37 27.84 7.19 -7.45
C TYR A 37 27.05 6.71 -6.24
N PHE A 38 26.63 7.64 -5.37
CA PHE A 38 25.88 7.31 -4.16
C PHE A 38 24.55 6.62 -4.48
N ASN A 39 23.83 7.11 -5.51
CA ASN A 39 22.58 6.49 -5.96
C ASN A 39 22.80 5.09 -6.53
N LEU A 40 23.89 4.85 -7.26
CA LEU A 40 24.24 3.53 -7.79
C LEU A 40 24.60 2.53 -6.68
N VAL A 41 25.41 2.94 -5.69
CA VAL A 41 25.73 2.12 -4.52
C VAL A 41 24.46 1.77 -3.75
N LYS A 42 23.58 2.77 -3.49
CA LYS A 42 22.28 2.56 -2.85
C LYS A 42 21.44 1.54 -3.63
N ALA A 43 21.37 1.65 -4.95
CA ALA A 43 20.61 0.74 -5.81
C ALA A 43 21.17 -0.69 -5.79
N SER A 44 22.49 -0.88 -5.83
CA SER A 44 23.12 -2.20 -5.75
C SER A 44 22.84 -2.88 -4.39
N LEU A 45 22.95 -2.11 -3.30
CA LEU A 45 22.63 -2.61 -1.95
C LEU A 45 21.15 -3.01 -1.82
N ILE A 46 20.22 -2.19 -2.35
CA ILE A 46 18.79 -2.50 -2.36
C ILE A 46 18.51 -3.77 -3.17
N LYS A 47 19.15 -3.94 -4.33
CA LYS A 47 18.97 -5.14 -5.16
C LYS A 47 19.38 -6.42 -4.43
N LYS A 48 20.45 -6.37 -3.63
CA LYS A 48 21.00 -7.54 -2.93
C LYS A 48 20.31 -7.83 -1.60
N ARG A 49 19.97 -6.79 -0.82
CA ARG A 49 19.46 -6.93 0.56
C ARG A 49 17.99 -6.55 0.72
N GLY A 50 17.37 -6.00 -0.32
CA GLY A 50 16.06 -5.37 -0.24
C GLY A 50 16.15 -3.92 0.27
N LYS A 51 15.02 -3.23 0.23
CA LYS A 51 14.92 -1.86 0.73
C LYS A 51 15.17 -1.81 2.25
N PRO A 52 15.76 -0.72 2.77
CA PRO A 52 15.81 -0.46 4.20
C PRO A 52 14.43 -0.61 4.84
N LYS A 53 14.39 -1.12 6.08
CA LYS A 53 13.14 -1.36 6.81
C LYS A 53 12.25 -0.11 6.85
N ASP A 54 12.84 1.06 7.08
CA ASP A 54 12.11 2.34 7.16
C ASP A 54 11.52 2.77 5.82
N GLU A 55 12.23 2.54 4.72
CA GLU A 55 11.74 2.83 3.36
C GLU A 55 10.60 1.88 2.98
N ARG A 56 10.72 0.58 3.33
CA ARG A 56 9.64 -0.40 3.19
C ARG A 56 8.42 -0.05 4.04
N ILE A 57 8.60 0.39 5.29
CA ILE A 57 7.51 0.84 6.17
C ILE A 57 6.82 2.05 5.56
N ARG A 58 7.58 3.04 5.07
CA ARG A 58 7.02 4.24 4.43
C ARG A 58 6.18 3.87 3.21
N GLU A 59 6.67 2.98 2.35
CA GLU A 59 5.94 2.51 1.17
C GLU A 59 4.66 1.76 1.55
N LEU A 60 4.73 0.88 2.55
CA LEU A 60 3.55 0.16 3.06
C LEU A 60 2.50 1.10 3.66
N LEU A 61 2.92 2.08 4.46
CA LEU A 61 2.02 3.11 4.98
C LEU A 61 1.37 3.89 3.85
N GLN A 62 2.14 4.28 2.83
CA GLN A 62 1.61 5.00 1.68
C GLN A 62 0.58 4.15 0.91
N VAL A 63 0.87 2.87 0.67
CA VAL A 63 -0.07 1.93 0.06
C VAL A 63 -1.33 1.77 0.92
N TYR A 64 -1.16 1.63 2.22
CA TYR A 64 -2.27 1.48 3.15
C TYR A 64 -3.16 2.73 3.21
N TYR A 65 -2.60 3.93 3.31
CA TYR A 65 -3.38 5.17 3.34
C TYR A 65 -4.12 5.42 2.02
N ASN A 66 -3.47 5.13 0.88
CA ASN A 66 -4.07 5.27 -0.45
C ASN A 66 -5.02 4.12 -0.82
N LEU A 67 -5.08 3.05 -0.03
CA LEU A 67 -5.99 1.94 -0.25
C LEU A 67 -7.43 2.43 -0.21
N GLN A 68 -8.12 2.26 -1.34
CA GLN A 68 -9.55 2.52 -1.55
C GLN A 68 -10.11 1.46 -2.49
N GLN A 69 -11.38 1.11 -2.33
CA GLN A 69 -12.10 0.21 -3.22
C GLN A 69 -12.35 0.92 -4.56
N ASN A 70 -11.91 0.31 -5.65
CA ASN A 70 -12.18 0.85 -6.97
C ASN A 70 -13.67 0.73 -7.31
N LYS A 71 -14.17 1.65 -8.15
CA LYS A 71 -15.59 1.69 -8.54
C LYS A 71 -16.10 0.37 -9.14
N ALA A 72 -15.27 -0.29 -9.95
CA ALA A 72 -15.61 -1.55 -10.62
C ALA A 72 -15.12 -2.81 -9.87
N GLU A 73 -14.42 -2.65 -8.74
CA GLU A 73 -13.84 -3.77 -7.99
C GLU A 73 -14.88 -4.37 -7.02
N PRO A 74 -15.21 -5.66 -7.11
CA PRO A 74 -16.10 -6.32 -6.16
C PRO A 74 -15.61 -6.19 -4.71
N VAL A 75 -16.53 -6.18 -3.76
CA VAL A 75 -16.19 -6.12 -2.32
C VAL A 75 -15.28 -7.27 -1.91
N SER A 76 -15.53 -8.48 -2.42
CA SER A 76 -14.70 -9.65 -2.12
C SER A 76 -13.24 -9.48 -2.54
N THR A 77 -13.00 -8.96 -3.75
CA THR A 77 -11.64 -8.67 -4.26
C THR A 77 -10.96 -7.60 -3.42
N PHE A 78 -11.68 -6.52 -3.09
CA PHE A 78 -11.15 -5.46 -2.24
C PHE A 78 -10.83 -5.96 -0.83
N ALA A 79 -11.68 -6.81 -0.25
CA ALA A 79 -11.49 -7.39 1.07
C ALA A 79 -10.21 -8.23 1.15
N HIS A 80 -9.94 -9.07 0.16
CA HIS A 80 -8.67 -9.80 0.09
C HIS A 80 -7.47 -8.85 0.05
N ARG A 81 -7.51 -7.85 -0.84
CA ARG A 81 -6.43 -6.85 -0.96
C ARG A 81 -6.20 -6.06 0.33
N PHE A 82 -7.27 -5.71 1.04
CA PHE A 82 -7.20 -5.06 2.34
C PHE A 82 -6.53 -5.97 3.38
N CYS A 83 -6.97 -7.22 3.51
CA CYS A 83 -6.39 -8.18 4.45
C CYS A 83 -4.90 -8.45 4.16
N ASP A 84 -4.52 -8.57 2.88
CA ASP A 84 -3.12 -8.78 2.49
C ASP A 84 -2.23 -7.60 2.89
N ILE A 85 -2.69 -6.37 2.64
CA ILE A 85 -1.95 -5.15 3.02
C ILE A 85 -1.85 -5.04 4.54
N GLN A 86 -2.91 -5.36 5.28
CA GLN A 86 -2.88 -5.36 6.74
C GLN A 86 -1.90 -6.38 7.30
N HIS A 87 -1.87 -7.59 6.73
CA HIS A 87 -0.92 -8.62 7.12
C HIS A 87 0.53 -8.20 6.88
N GLU A 88 0.83 -7.55 5.74
CA GLU A 88 2.16 -7.01 5.48
C GLU A 88 2.52 -5.84 6.40
N HIS A 89 1.54 -5.03 6.79
CA HIS A 89 1.70 -3.94 7.75
C HIS A 89 2.07 -4.47 9.14
N GLU A 90 1.36 -5.48 9.62
CA GLU A 90 1.60 -6.14 10.91
C GLU A 90 2.97 -6.85 10.95
N LYS A 91 3.41 -7.47 9.84
CA LYS A 91 4.76 -8.04 9.74
C LYS A 91 5.86 -6.97 9.89
N CYS A 92 5.64 -5.78 9.36
CA CYS A 92 6.66 -4.73 9.34
C CYS A 92 6.69 -3.93 10.65
N ILE A 93 5.53 -3.74 11.28
CA ILE A 93 5.36 -3.09 12.58
C ILE A 93 4.53 -4.02 13.47
N PRO A 94 5.16 -4.98 14.16
CA PRO A 94 4.44 -5.90 15.04
C PRO A 94 3.70 -5.14 16.15
N GLY A 95 2.45 -5.51 16.39
CA GLY A 95 1.58 -4.90 17.41
C GLY A 95 1.01 -3.54 17.00
N ILE A 96 1.10 -3.16 15.72
CA ILE A 96 0.41 -1.97 15.22
C ILE A 96 -1.11 -2.13 15.28
N HIS A 97 -1.58 -3.37 15.12
CA HIS A 97 -2.93 -3.80 15.41
C HIS A 97 -2.82 -4.96 16.41
N ASN A 98 -2.69 -4.65 17.71
CA ASN A 98 -2.66 -5.68 18.75
C ASN A 98 -3.94 -6.51 18.66
N THR A 99 -3.80 -7.84 18.67
CA THR A 99 -4.91 -8.79 18.49
C THR A 99 -5.85 -8.83 19.71
N GLY A 100 -6.57 -7.73 19.98
CA GLY A 100 -7.52 -7.53 21.06
C GLY A 100 -8.83 -6.90 20.57
N LYS A 101 -9.85 -6.85 21.44
CA LYS A 101 -11.22 -6.42 21.07
C LYS A 101 -11.36 -4.96 20.61
N ASN A 102 -10.45 -4.06 21.02
CA ASN A 102 -10.52 -2.64 20.67
C ASN A 102 -9.94 -2.36 19.27
N ASP A 103 -8.90 -3.08 18.87
CA ASP A 103 -8.23 -2.93 17.58
C ASP A 103 -9.07 -3.51 16.44
N ASP A 104 -9.91 -4.49 16.76
CA ASP A 104 -10.96 -4.98 15.85
C ASP A 104 -11.96 -3.89 15.47
N ILE A 105 -12.15 -2.85 16.29
CA ILE A 105 -12.99 -1.68 15.97
C ILE A 105 -12.28 -0.79 14.95
N GLU A 106 -11.01 -0.47 15.19
CA GLU A 106 -10.22 0.38 14.30
C GLU A 106 -10.06 -0.24 12.91
N LEU A 107 -9.84 -1.57 12.87
CA LEU A 107 -9.71 -2.32 11.64
C LEU A 107 -11.03 -2.35 10.84
N ARG A 108 -12.16 -2.55 11.52
CA ARG A 108 -13.50 -2.45 10.91
C ARG A 108 -13.77 -1.06 10.37
N HIS A 109 -13.47 -0.04 11.17
CA HIS A 109 -13.69 1.35 10.79
C HIS A 109 -12.83 1.74 9.58
N ALA A 110 -11.56 1.33 9.58
CA ALA A 110 -10.65 1.54 8.46
C ALA A 110 -11.14 0.85 7.18
N PHE A 111 -11.65 -0.39 7.28
CA PHE A 111 -12.25 -1.09 6.15
C PHE A 111 -13.47 -0.34 5.60
N LEU A 112 -14.37 0.10 6.48
CA LEU A 112 -15.60 0.84 6.12
C LEU A 112 -15.33 2.17 5.41
N ILE A 113 -14.34 2.94 5.88
CA ILE A 113 -13.95 4.21 5.25
C ILE A 113 -13.36 3.99 3.85
N LYS A 114 -12.68 2.86 3.64
CA LYS A 114 -11.98 2.55 2.38
C LYS A 114 -12.86 1.83 1.35
N LEU A 115 -14.05 1.39 1.74
CA LEU A 115 -15.06 0.89 0.82
C LEU A 115 -15.60 2.01 -0.06
N ARG A 116 -16.27 1.64 -1.15
CA ARG A 116 -17.00 2.61 -1.96
C ARG A 116 -18.01 3.38 -1.09
N PRO A 117 -18.16 4.70 -1.27
CA PRO A 117 -18.95 5.55 -0.37
C PRO A 117 -20.38 5.07 -0.14
N GLU A 118 -21.04 4.50 -1.15
CA GLU A 118 -22.40 3.98 -1.04
C GLU A 118 -22.52 2.78 -0.10
N ILE A 119 -21.51 1.89 -0.10
CA ILE A 119 -21.45 0.73 0.79
C ILE A 119 -20.98 1.18 2.17
N GLY A 120 -19.87 1.92 2.23
CA GLY A 120 -19.25 2.38 3.46
C GLY A 120 -20.24 3.17 4.32
N LYS A 121 -20.93 4.18 3.77
CA LYS A 121 -21.94 4.97 4.50
C LYS A 121 -23.12 4.14 5.00
N ALA A 122 -23.61 3.20 4.20
CA ALA A 122 -24.73 2.35 4.57
C ALA A 122 -24.39 1.48 5.78
N LEU A 123 -23.19 0.90 5.79
CA LEU A 123 -22.75 -0.01 6.85
C LEU A 123 -22.21 0.72 8.08
N MET A 124 -21.60 1.90 7.92
CA MET A 124 -21.01 2.66 9.03
C MET A 124 -22.03 3.10 10.06
N SER A 125 -23.29 3.33 9.66
CA SER A 125 -24.41 3.56 10.59
C SER A 125 -24.70 2.38 11.54
N ARG A 126 -24.15 1.20 11.23
CA ARG A 126 -24.34 -0.07 11.95
C ARG A 126 -23.02 -0.63 12.45
N ASP A 127 -21.93 0.14 12.43
CA ASP A 127 -20.58 -0.34 12.78
C ASP A 127 -20.55 -1.03 14.16
N ALA A 128 -21.22 -0.43 15.15
CA ALA A 128 -21.35 -0.98 16.50
C ALA A 128 -22.09 -2.33 16.58
N LYS A 129 -22.79 -2.76 15.52
CA LYS A 129 -23.47 -4.06 15.45
C LYS A 129 -22.56 -5.19 14.97
N TYR A 130 -21.42 -4.86 14.38
CA TYR A 130 -20.47 -5.86 13.90
C TYR A 130 -19.43 -6.12 14.98
N SER A 131 -19.21 -7.40 15.29
CA SER A 131 -18.30 -7.86 16.33
C SER A 131 -16.87 -8.06 15.81
N SER A 132 -16.71 -8.23 14.49
CA SER A 132 -15.43 -8.55 13.83
C SER A 132 -15.35 -8.01 12.40
N LEU A 133 -14.14 -7.92 11.84
CA LEU A 133 -13.93 -7.55 10.44
C LEU A 133 -14.64 -8.49 9.47
N SER A 134 -14.68 -9.80 9.76
CA SER A 134 -15.34 -10.80 8.91
C SER A 134 -16.84 -10.50 8.74
N GLU A 135 -17.52 -10.08 9.81
CA GLU A 135 -18.94 -9.73 9.75
C GLU A 135 -19.18 -8.48 8.89
N VAL A 136 -18.28 -7.48 8.95
CA VAL A 136 -18.36 -6.29 8.10
C VAL A 136 -18.15 -6.64 6.64
N ILE A 137 -17.17 -7.50 6.34
CA ILE A 137 -16.91 -7.98 4.97
C ILE A 137 -18.13 -8.73 4.44
N GLU A 138 -18.74 -9.60 5.24
CA GLU A 138 -19.94 -10.33 4.83
C GLU A 138 -21.12 -9.37 4.59
N ALA A 139 -21.35 -8.41 5.48
CA ALA A 139 -22.39 -7.41 5.32
C ALA A 139 -22.19 -6.56 4.05
N ALA A 140 -20.96 -6.20 3.72
CA ALA A 140 -20.61 -5.48 2.51
C ALA A 140 -20.85 -6.30 1.23
N ASN A 141 -20.50 -7.59 1.24
CA ASN A 141 -20.80 -8.49 0.12
C ASN A 141 -22.30 -8.66 -0.07
N ARG A 142 -23.07 -8.85 1.01
CA ARG A 142 -24.55 -8.95 0.95
C ARG A 142 -25.17 -7.65 0.42
N PHE A 143 -24.66 -6.49 0.84
CA PHE A 143 -25.10 -5.20 0.33
C PHE A 143 -24.84 -5.07 -1.18
N GLU A 144 -23.64 -5.40 -1.64
CA GLU A 144 -23.28 -5.36 -3.07
C GLU A 144 -24.19 -6.28 -3.91
N GLN A 145 -24.47 -7.49 -3.43
CA GLN A 145 -25.38 -8.44 -4.08
C GLN A 145 -26.84 -7.98 -4.09
N SER A 146 -27.29 -7.28 -3.04
CA SER A 146 -28.66 -6.78 -2.93
C SER A 146 -28.90 -5.51 -3.76
N PHE A 147 -27.84 -4.79 -4.12
CA PHE A 147 -27.90 -3.53 -4.87
C PHE A 147 -26.92 -3.50 -6.06
N PRO A 148 -27.02 -4.44 -7.02
CA PRO A 148 -26.09 -4.55 -8.15
C PRO A 148 -26.15 -3.33 -9.08
N HIS A 149 -27.25 -2.59 -9.08
CA HIS A 149 -27.50 -1.45 -9.97
C HIS A 149 -26.65 -0.19 -9.67
N TYR A 150 -25.94 -0.12 -8.53
CA TYR A 150 -24.99 0.98 -8.31
C TYR A 150 -23.79 0.93 -9.27
N LEU A 151 -23.44 -0.26 -9.76
CA LEU A 151 -22.40 -0.44 -10.79
C LEU A 151 -22.88 0.03 -12.17
N SER A 152 -24.15 -0.26 -12.52
CA SER A 152 -24.72 0.08 -13.84
C SER A 152 -25.24 1.52 -13.95
N PHE A 153 -25.78 2.11 -12.87
CA PHE A 153 -26.43 3.41 -12.93
C PHE A 153 -25.46 4.56 -13.25
N GLN A 154 -24.22 4.49 -12.75
CA GLN A 154 -23.21 5.50 -13.08
C GLN A 154 -22.61 5.33 -14.48
N GLN A 155 -22.63 4.13 -15.07
CA GLN A 155 -22.23 3.91 -16.46
C GLN A 155 -23.26 4.55 -17.40
N THR A 156 -24.55 4.34 -17.15
CA THR A 156 -25.65 4.90 -17.97
C THR A 156 -25.68 6.43 -17.92
N MET A 157 -25.47 7.03 -16.74
CA MET A 157 -25.42 8.49 -16.56
C MET A 157 -24.23 9.14 -17.30
N LEU A 158 -23.05 8.51 -17.30
CA LEU A 158 -21.88 9.00 -18.05
C LEU A 158 -22.13 8.96 -19.56
N THR A 159 -22.74 7.89 -20.09
CA THR A 159 -23.12 7.83 -21.51
C THR A 159 -24.20 8.83 -21.92
N HIS A 160 -25.15 9.14 -21.04
CA HIS A 160 -26.17 10.16 -21.32
C HIS A 160 -25.61 11.59 -21.27
N PHE A 161 -24.69 11.89 -20.34
CA PHE A 161 -24.11 13.24 -20.21
C PHE A 161 -23.13 13.59 -21.34
N VAL A 162 -22.46 12.60 -21.94
CA VAL A 162 -21.62 12.80 -23.14
C VAL A 162 -22.47 13.05 -24.38
N LYS A 163 -23.64 12.42 -24.50
CA LYS A 163 -24.56 12.64 -25.63
C LYS A 163 -25.27 13.99 -25.59
N THR A 164 -25.54 14.56 -24.41
CA THR A 164 -26.24 15.86 -24.29
C THR A 164 -25.33 17.09 -24.39
N LYS A 165 -24.00 16.93 -24.46
CA LYS A 165 -23.05 18.02 -24.74
C LYS A 165 -22.58 18.09 -26.19
N GLN A 166 -23.14 17.28 -27.08
CA GLN A 166 -22.86 17.29 -28.53
C GLN A 166 -24.08 17.69 -29.38
N CYS A 167 -25.09 18.33 -28.77
CA CYS A 167 -26.21 18.96 -29.49
C CYS A 167 -26.19 20.46 -29.28
#